data_AF-A0A5R2N2P0-F1
#
_entry.id   AF-A0A5R2N2P0-F1
#
_cell.length_a   1.000
_cell.length_b   1.000
_cell.length_c   1.000
_cell.angle_alpha   90.00
_cell.angle_beta   90.00
_cell.angle_gamma   90.00
#
_symmetry.space_group_name_H-M   'P 1'
#
loop_
_entity.id
_entity.type
_entity.pdbx_description
1 polymer ?
#
loop_
_entity_poly.entity_id
_entity_poly.type
_entity_poly.pdbx_seq_one_letter_code
_entity_poly.pdbx_strand_id
1 'polypeptide(L)'
;WSNQRSNGGVVPNATALGRYWMEHPTFEGGNAILADYGAFEVDAVKEAFFSPMPAAMERLKIMNFGIRLIETPYPGVKSLIADLACTAPHMAEWVSGKLDQNLRCAAQLYVAWEQAPLASNQIELSKTEVDHAGVPRIELHWKKSKLEQRTLLE
;
A
#
# COMPACT_ATOMS: atom_id res chain seq x y z
N TRP A 1 -0.23 -12.29 -26.14
CA TRP A 1 -0.83 -13.03 -27.27
C TRP A 1 -0.63 -12.33 -28.62
N SER A 2 -1.02 -11.06 -28.79
CA SER A 2 -0.87 -10.33 -30.06
C SER A 2 0.55 -10.34 -30.63
N ASN A 3 1.57 -10.20 -29.77
CA ASN A 3 2.97 -10.28 -30.20
C ASN A 3 3.35 -11.67 -30.74
N GLN A 4 2.77 -12.75 -30.19
CA GLN A 4 2.99 -14.12 -30.69
C GLN A 4 2.29 -14.33 -32.03
N ARG A 5 1.05 -13.86 -32.18
CA ARG A 5 0.30 -13.96 -33.45
C ARG A 5 0.92 -13.17 -34.60
N SER A 6 1.66 -12.11 -34.29
CA SER A 6 2.33 -11.24 -35.26
C SER A 6 3.81 -11.60 -35.46
N ASN A 7 4.27 -12.76 -34.98
CA ASN A 7 5.67 -13.19 -35.07
C ASN A 7 6.66 -12.13 -34.52
N GLY A 8 6.31 -11.48 -33.41
CA GLY A 8 7.15 -10.47 -32.75
C GLY A 8 6.99 -9.05 -33.29
N GLY A 9 6.06 -8.79 -34.20
CA GLY A 9 5.92 -7.48 -34.86
C GLY A 9 5.31 -6.37 -34.01
N VAL A 10 4.78 -6.67 -32.81
CA VAL A 10 4.09 -5.67 -31.96
C VAL A 10 5.01 -5.08 -30.91
N VAL A 11 5.87 -5.90 -30.28
CA VAL A 11 6.79 -5.46 -29.22
C VAL A 11 8.23 -5.68 -29.67
N PRO A 12 9.01 -4.60 -29.89
CA PRO A 12 10.38 -4.67 -30.43
C PRO A 12 11.32 -5.56 -29.61
N ASN A 13 11.19 -5.55 -28.28
CA ASN A 13 11.94 -6.44 -27.39
C ASN A 13 10.99 -7.46 -26.76
N ALA A 14 10.67 -8.51 -27.52
CA ALA A 14 9.79 -9.59 -27.06
C ALA A 14 10.28 -10.27 -25.78
N THR A 15 11.59 -10.26 -25.49
CA THR A 15 12.16 -10.89 -24.28
C THR A 15 11.84 -10.15 -22.99
N ALA A 16 11.41 -8.88 -23.08
CA ALA A 16 10.96 -8.10 -21.92
C ALA A 16 9.49 -8.34 -21.58
N LEU A 17 8.71 -8.94 -22.48
CA LEU A 17 7.28 -9.14 -22.26
C LEU A 17 7.02 -10.05 -21.07
N GLY A 18 6.14 -9.60 -20.19
CA GLY A 18 5.72 -10.34 -19.01
C GLY A 18 6.74 -10.39 -17.88
N ARG A 19 7.98 -9.93 -18.06
CA ARG A 19 9.00 -9.93 -17.00
C ARG A 19 8.76 -8.84 -15.97
N TYR A 20 9.30 -9.06 -14.77
CA TYR A 20 9.31 -8.10 -13.66
C TYR A 20 7.90 -7.68 -13.23
N TRP A 21 6.97 -8.64 -13.18
CA TRP A 21 5.65 -8.36 -12.65
C TRP A 21 5.75 -7.88 -11.21
N MET A 22 5.14 -6.73 -10.94
CA MET A 22 5.09 -6.08 -9.64
C MET A 22 3.64 -5.80 -9.31
N GLU A 23 3.24 -6.04 -8.06
CA GLU A 23 2.03 -5.44 -7.53
C GLU A 23 2.32 -4.02 -7.01
N HIS A 24 1.29 -3.18 -7.00
CA HIS A 24 1.31 -1.92 -6.29
C HIS A 24 0.13 -1.92 -5.30
N PRO A 25 0.27 -2.66 -4.19
CA PRO A 25 -0.84 -2.84 -3.29
C PRO A 25 -1.07 -1.56 -2.50
N THR A 26 -2.34 -1.19 -2.39
CA THR A 26 -2.82 -0.13 -1.50
C THR A 26 -3.78 -0.75 -0.51
N PHE A 27 -3.50 -0.59 0.78
CA PHE A 27 -4.31 -1.15 1.86
C PHE A 27 -4.80 -0.07 2.79
N GLU A 28 -5.91 -0.35 3.45
CA GLU A 28 -6.28 0.34 4.67
C GLU A 28 -5.31 -0.10 5.79
N GLY A 29 -4.48 0.83 6.25
CA GLY A 29 -3.45 0.57 7.28
C GLY A 29 -3.98 0.66 8.71
N GLY A 30 -5.11 1.34 8.91
CA GLY A 30 -5.81 1.45 10.19
C GLY A 30 -6.19 2.88 10.56
N ASN A 31 -6.67 3.06 11.80
CA ASN A 31 -7.11 4.34 12.33
C ASN A 31 -6.00 5.05 13.11
N ALA A 32 -5.99 6.38 13.05
CA ALA A 32 -5.07 7.25 13.79
C ALA A 32 -5.85 8.29 14.61
N ILE A 33 -5.29 8.70 15.73
CA ILE A 33 -5.79 9.79 16.58
C ILE A 33 -4.75 10.91 16.59
N LEU A 34 -5.15 12.11 16.15
CA LEU A 34 -4.23 13.23 15.95
C LEU A 34 -4.16 14.14 17.18
N ALA A 35 -3.23 13.87 18.09
CA ALA A 35 -3.11 14.67 19.32
C ALA A 35 -2.80 16.15 19.08
N ASP A 36 -2.07 16.46 17.99
CA ASP A 36 -1.84 17.83 17.50
C ASP A 36 -2.04 17.84 15.98
N TYR A 37 -3.10 18.53 15.53
CA TYR A 37 -3.42 18.64 14.11
C TYR A 37 -2.44 19.56 13.36
N GLY A 38 -1.86 20.54 14.04
CA GLY A 38 -0.90 21.48 13.44
C GLY A 38 0.46 20.85 13.19
N ALA A 39 0.70 19.63 13.66
CA ALA A 39 1.96 18.91 13.46
C ALA A 39 2.18 18.46 12.02
N PHE A 40 1.14 18.46 11.17
CA PHE A 40 1.21 17.99 9.79
C PHE A 40 0.62 19.02 8.83
N GLU A 41 1.28 19.20 7.68
CA GLU A 41 0.71 19.95 6.58
C GLU A 41 -0.30 19.06 5.84
N VAL A 42 -1.54 19.54 5.78
CA VAL A 42 -2.62 18.89 5.03
C VAL A 42 -2.97 19.72 3.79
N ASP A 43 -3.44 19.05 2.75
CA ASP A 43 -3.93 19.70 1.54
C ASP A 43 -5.35 20.30 1.72
N ALA A 44 -5.91 20.85 0.64
CA ALA A 44 -7.24 21.46 0.65
C ALA A 44 -8.38 20.47 0.97
N VAL A 45 -8.15 19.16 0.82
CA VAL A 45 -9.11 18.10 1.16
C VAL A 45 -8.75 17.39 2.48
N LYS A 46 -7.85 17.98 3.27
CA LYS A 46 -7.46 17.54 4.62
C LYS A 46 -6.71 16.20 4.62
N GLU A 47 -5.87 16.01 3.60
CA GLU A 47 -5.01 14.84 3.48
C GLU A 47 -3.55 15.20 3.68
N ALA A 48 -2.82 14.31 4.36
CA ALA A 48 -1.37 14.38 4.46
C ALA A 48 -0.73 13.14 3.84
N PHE A 49 0.41 13.32 3.20
CA PHE A 49 1.16 12.25 2.54
C PHE A 49 2.55 12.15 3.14
N PHE A 50 2.95 10.92 3.45
CA PHE A 50 4.24 10.62 4.04
C PHE A 50 4.94 9.55 3.20
N SER A 51 6.26 9.66 3.14
CA SER A 51 7.14 8.64 2.59
C SER A 51 8.46 8.63 3.37
N PRO A 52 9.18 7.50 3.41
CA PRO A 52 10.50 7.47 4.02
C PRO A 52 11.45 8.40 3.28
N MET A 53 12.28 9.12 4.04
CA MET A 53 13.37 9.91 3.45
C MET A 53 14.38 8.99 2.76
N PRO A 54 15.06 9.44 1.69
CA PRO A 54 16.11 8.67 1.03
C PRO A 54 17.17 8.10 1.99
N ALA A 55 17.62 8.90 2.96
CA ALA A 55 18.58 8.46 3.96
C ALA A 55 18.03 7.35 4.88
N ALA A 56 16.72 7.35 5.16
CA ALA A 56 16.08 6.28 5.93
C ALA A 56 15.97 4.99 5.11
N MET A 57 15.59 5.09 3.82
CA MET A 57 15.54 3.96 2.91
C MET A 57 16.90 3.27 2.76
N GLU A 58 17.97 4.05 2.61
CA GLU A 58 19.34 3.52 2.52
C GLU A 58 19.78 2.84 3.82
N ARG A 59 19.59 3.52 4.96
CA ARG A 59 19.98 3.02 6.29
C ARG A 59 19.26 1.73 6.65
N LEU A 60 17.94 1.67 6.43
CA LEU A 60 17.09 0.52 6.76
C LEU A 60 17.09 -0.54 5.65
N LYS A 61 17.64 -0.23 4.48
CA LYS A 61 17.66 -1.09 3.29
C LYS A 61 16.26 -1.58 2.94
N ILE A 62 15.35 -0.62 2.82
CA ILE A 62 13.95 -0.81 2.46
C ILE A 62 13.63 -0.08 1.15
N MET A 63 12.51 -0.46 0.54
CA MET A 63 11.95 0.25 -0.61
C MET A 63 11.14 1.47 -0.14
N ASN A 64 10.66 2.25 -1.10
CA ASN A 64 9.74 3.33 -0.80
C ASN A 64 8.35 2.78 -0.44
N PHE A 65 7.62 3.54 0.35
CA PHE A 65 6.21 3.34 0.62
C PHE A 65 5.55 4.69 0.90
N GLY A 66 4.26 4.78 0.61
CA GLY A 66 3.46 5.97 0.85
C GLY A 66 2.43 5.72 1.95
N ILE A 67 2.34 6.61 2.91
CA ILE A 67 1.21 6.67 3.84
C ILE A 67 0.38 7.89 3.47
N ARG A 68 -0.91 7.67 3.22
CA ARG A 68 -1.91 8.72 3.06
C ARG A 68 -2.77 8.74 4.31
N LEU A 69 -2.80 9.88 4.96
CA LEU A 69 -3.64 10.15 6.11
C LEU A 69 -4.84 10.96 5.63
N ILE A 70 -6.04 10.46 5.87
CA ILE A 70 -7.30 11.13 5.50
C ILE A 70 -8.06 11.46 6.78
N GLU A 71 -8.32 12.74 7.01
CA GLU A 71 -9.08 13.19 8.18
C GLU A 71 -10.48 12.55 8.21
N THR A 72 -10.82 11.93 9.34
CA THR A 72 -12.14 11.35 9.60
C THR A 72 -12.96 12.29 10.48
N PRO A 73 -14.23 12.55 10.14
CA PRO A 73 -15.07 13.47 10.91
C PRO A 73 -15.33 12.98 12.35
N TYR A 74 -15.60 13.94 13.24
CA TYR A 74 -15.73 13.75 14.69
C TYR A 74 -16.62 12.58 15.17
N PRO A 75 -17.76 12.24 14.53
CA PRO A 75 -18.56 11.07 14.92
C PRO A 75 -17.79 9.74 14.84
N GLY A 76 -16.87 9.59 13.87
CA GLY A 76 -16.03 8.39 13.75
C GLY A 76 -15.05 8.23 14.93
N VAL A 77 -14.61 9.35 15.52
CA VAL A 77 -13.69 9.39 16.66
C VAL A 77 -14.30 8.73 17.89
N LYS A 78 -15.57 9.02 18.19
CA LYS A 78 -16.26 8.46 19.37
C LYS A 78 -16.40 6.95 19.31
N SER A 79 -16.70 6.40 18.12
CA SER A 79 -16.74 4.95 17.93
C SER A 79 -15.38 4.33 18.19
N LEU A 80 -14.32 4.91 17.63
CA LEU A 80 -12.95 4.42 17.81
C LEU A 80 -12.53 4.40 19.28
N ILE A 81 -12.87 5.43 20.07
CA ILE A 81 -12.56 5.45 21.51
C ILE A 81 -13.35 4.37 22.25
N ALA A 82 -14.63 4.17 21.91
CA ALA A 82 -15.45 3.12 22.52
C ALA A 82 -14.87 1.73 22.23
N ASP A 83 -14.43 1.48 21.00
CA ASP A 83 -13.77 0.22 20.61
C ASP A 83 -12.43 0.03 21.35
N LEU A 84 -11.65 1.11 21.49
CA LEU A 84 -10.43 1.12 22.29
C LEU A 84 -10.71 0.86 23.77
N ALA A 85 -11.80 1.37 24.34
CA ALA A 85 -12.14 1.13 25.74
C ALA A 85 -12.41 -0.37 26.02
N CYS A 86 -12.91 -1.11 25.01
CA CYS A 86 -13.14 -2.55 25.11
C CYS A 86 -11.86 -3.39 24.97
N THR A 87 -10.88 -2.92 24.19
CA THR A 87 -9.71 -3.73 23.78
C THR A 87 -8.39 -3.27 24.36
N ALA A 88 -8.27 -1.97 24.68
CA ALA A 88 -7.08 -1.32 25.22
C ALA A 88 -7.47 -0.18 26.21
N PRO A 89 -8.02 -0.49 27.40
CA PRO A 89 -8.60 0.50 28.31
C PRO A 89 -7.65 1.63 28.72
N HIS A 90 -6.38 1.32 28.99
CA HIS A 90 -5.37 2.34 29.33
C HIS A 90 -5.09 3.31 28.18
N MET A 91 -5.12 2.82 26.93
CA MET A 91 -4.98 3.67 25.75
C MET A 91 -6.22 4.56 25.61
N ALA A 92 -7.41 4.00 25.80
CA ALA A 92 -8.66 4.75 25.73
C ALA A 92 -8.72 5.88 26.78
N GLU A 93 -8.24 5.63 28.00
CA GLU A 93 -8.14 6.63 29.06
C GLU A 93 -7.15 7.74 28.71
N TRP A 94 -5.96 7.39 28.22
CA TRP A 94 -4.96 8.36 27.76
C TRP A 94 -5.49 9.23 26.61
N VAL A 95 -6.11 8.60 25.61
CA VAL A 95 -6.75 9.26 24.47
C VAL A 95 -7.86 10.19 24.96
N SER A 96 -8.72 9.74 25.88
CA SER A 96 -9.81 10.53 26.47
C SER A 96 -9.30 11.75 27.23
N GLY A 97 -8.25 11.62 28.03
CA GLY A 97 -7.62 12.75 28.72
C GLY A 97 -6.98 13.76 27.77
N LYS A 98 -6.53 13.33 26.59
CA LYS A 98 -6.08 14.23 25.51
C LYS A 98 -7.24 14.85 24.74
N LEU A 99 -8.41 14.20 24.70
CA LEU A 99 -9.60 14.68 24.01
C LEU A 99 -10.24 15.89 24.66
N ASP A 100 -10.17 15.97 25.99
CA ASP A 100 -10.60 17.15 26.77
C ASP A 100 -9.82 18.44 26.39
N GLN A 101 -8.79 18.35 25.53
CA GLN A 101 -7.98 19.45 25.01
C GLN A 101 -8.33 19.89 23.57
N ASN A 102 -9.56 19.65 23.08
CA ASN A 102 -10.00 19.99 21.71
C ASN A 102 -9.33 19.18 20.59
N LEU A 103 -9.23 17.86 20.75
CA LEU A 103 -8.87 16.98 19.63
C LEU A 103 -9.85 17.20 18.48
N ARG A 104 -9.32 17.70 17.35
CA ARG A 104 -10.17 18.09 16.23
C ARG A 104 -10.63 16.88 15.41
N CYS A 105 -9.81 15.83 15.23
CA CYS A 105 -10.09 14.78 14.25
C CYS A 105 -9.36 13.44 14.53
N ALA A 106 -9.96 12.31 14.15
CA ALA A 106 -9.25 11.05 13.87
C ALA A 106 -8.86 11.03 12.39
N ALA A 107 -8.13 10.01 11.95
CA ALA A 107 -7.83 9.82 10.55
C ALA A 107 -7.79 8.34 10.16
N GLN A 108 -8.10 8.07 8.90
CA GLN A 108 -7.88 6.79 8.27
C GLN A 108 -6.52 6.81 7.58
N LEU A 109 -5.72 5.79 7.82
CA LEU A 109 -4.44 5.58 7.14
C LEU A 109 -4.64 4.62 5.97
N TYR A 110 -4.14 5.01 4.81
CA TYR A 110 -3.94 4.15 3.67
C TYR A 110 -2.46 4.03 3.41
N VAL A 111 -1.99 2.82 3.11
CA VAL A 111 -0.57 2.58 2.89
C VAL A 111 -0.38 1.87 1.56
N ALA A 112 0.61 2.33 0.80
CA ALA A 112 1.01 1.75 -0.46
C ALA A 112 2.50 1.41 -0.44
N TRP A 113 2.87 0.23 -0.89
CA TRP A 113 4.27 -0.22 -0.92
C TRP A 113 4.74 -0.42 -2.35
N GLU A 114 6.01 -0.09 -2.58
CA GLU A 114 6.71 -0.47 -3.80
C GLU A 114 7.17 -1.93 -3.73
N GLN A 115 7.24 -2.58 -4.90
CA GLN A 115 7.83 -3.90 -5.06
C GLN A 115 9.07 -3.81 -5.95
N ALA A 116 10.13 -4.54 -5.60
CA ALA A 116 11.32 -4.63 -6.43
C ALA A 116 11.06 -5.47 -7.70
N PRO A 117 11.67 -5.10 -8.83
CA PRO A 117 11.52 -5.85 -10.08
C PRO A 117 12.31 -7.16 -10.02
N LEU A 118 11.62 -8.26 -9.65
CA LEU A 118 12.22 -9.60 -9.65
C LEU A 118 12.00 -10.26 -11.00
N ALA A 119 13.07 -10.73 -11.66
CA ALA A 119 12.97 -11.39 -12.95
C ALA A 119 12.13 -12.69 -12.90
N SER A 120 12.12 -13.36 -11.75
CA SER A 120 11.29 -14.55 -11.50
C SER A 120 9.80 -14.23 -11.36
N ASN A 121 9.45 -12.96 -11.11
CA ASN A 121 8.07 -12.53 -11.14
C ASN A 121 7.71 -12.19 -12.57
N GLN A 122 6.83 -12.98 -13.15
CA GLN A 122 6.54 -12.89 -14.57
C GLN A 122 5.14 -13.40 -14.93
N ILE A 123 4.67 -12.93 -16.07
CA ILE A 123 3.46 -13.42 -16.73
C ILE A 123 3.88 -14.21 -17.97
N GLU A 124 3.41 -15.45 -18.05
CA GLU A 124 3.56 -16.29 -19.23
C GLU A 124 2.19 -16.62 -19.85
N LEU A 125 2.21 -17.07 -21.10
CA LEU A 125 1.06 -17.69 -21.75
C LEU A 125 1.17 -19.20 -21.57
N SER A 126 0.09 -19.82 -21.10
CA SER A 126 0.03 -21.26 -20.92
C SER A 126 0.33 -21.98 -22.23
N LYS A 127 1.12 -23.05 -22.12
CA LYS A 127 1.47 -23.91 -23.27
C LYS A 127 0.41 -24.98 -23.54
N THR A 128 -0.47 -25.22 -22.57
CA THR A 128 -1.42 -26.34 -22.58
C THR A 128 -2.86 -25.91 -22.43
N GLU A 129 -3.12 -24.76 -21.82
CA GLU A 129 -4.48 -24.28 -21.56
C GLU A 129 -4.85 -23.09 -22.43
N VAL A 130 -6.07 -23.13 -22.97
CA VAL A 130 -6.67 -22.03 -23.73
C VAL A 130 -8.05 -21.69 -23.16
N ASP A 131 -8.49 -20.45 -23.37
CA ASP A 131 -9.86 -20.05 -23.10
C ASP A 131 -10.83 -20.47 -24.21
N HIS A 132 -12.10 -20.12 -24.06
CA HIS A 132 -13.15 -20.47 -25.04
C HIS A 132 -12.91 -19.89 -26.44
N ALA A 133 -12.14 -18.81 -26.55
CA ALA A 133 -11.78 -18.19 -27.82
C ALA A 133 -10.47 -18.75 -28.41
N GLY A 134 -9.89 -19.79 -27.79
CA GLY A 134 -8.62 -20.38 -28.20
C GLY A 134 -7.40 -19.54 -27.85
N VAL A 135 -7.54 -18.55 -26.94
CA VAL A 135 -6.41 -17.74 -26.47
C VAL A 135 -5.71 -18.47 -25.32
N PRO A 136 -4.37 -18.62 -25.35
CA PRO A 136 -3.63 -19.18 -24.22
C PRO A 136 -3.98 -18.49 -22.90
N ARG A 137 -4.24 -19.29 -21.85
CA ARG A 137 -4.47 -18.77 -20.49
C ARG A 137 -3.24 -18.03 -19.98
N ILE A 138 -3.46 -17.09 -19.07
CA ILE A 138 -2.39 -16.30 -18.45
C ILE A 138 -1.90 -17.06 -17.21
N GLU A 139 -0.60 -17.32 -17.14
CA GLU A 139 0.07 -17.92 -15.98
C GLU A 139 0.87 -16.83 -15.25
N LEU A 140 0.48 -16.55 -14.00
CA LEU A 140 1.18 -15.60 -13.15
C LEU A 140 2.14 -16.35 -12.21
N HIS A 141 3.42 -16.11 -12.38
CA HIS A 141 4.47 -16.52 -11.45
C HIS A 141 4.83 -15.32 -10.60
N TRP A 142 4.47 -15.31 -9.32
CA TRP A 142 4.70 -14.16 -8.47
C TRP A 142 5.00 -14.53 -7.03
N LYS A 143 5.96 -13.83 -6.44
CA LYS A 143 6.31 -13.94 -5.03
C LYS A 143 6.89 -12.61 -4.51
N LYS A 144 6.61 -12.30 -3.24
CA LYS A 144 7.32 -11.27 -2.48
C LYS A 144 8.70 -11.77 -2.05
N SER A 145 9.71 -10.91 -2.12
CA SER A 145 11.02 -11.19 -1.57
C SER A 145 11.13 -10.73 -0.12
N LYS A 146 12.30 -10.98 0.48
CA LYS A 146 12.65 -10.48 1.80
C LYS A 146 12.74 -8.95 1.85
N LEU A 147 12.96 -8.27 0.72
CA LEU A 147 13.03 -6.82 0.65
C LEU A 147 11.64 -6.19 0.87
N GLU A 148 10.61 -6.72 0.19
CA GLU A 148 9.23 -6.28 0.44
C GLU A 148 8.81 -6.59 1.86
N GLN A 149 9.13 -7.79 2.37
CA GLN A 149 8.82 -8.13 3.76
C GLN A 149 9.47 -7.17 4.76
N ARG A 150 10.72 -6.76 4.55
CA ARG A 150 11.38 -5.78 5.42
C ARG A 150 10.67 -4.42 5.34
N THR A 151 10.34 -3.98 4.13
CA THR A 151 9.67 -2.68 3.92
C THR A 151 8.27 -2.65 4.57
N LEU A 152 7.57 -3.79 4.63
CA LEU A 152 6.27 -3.92 5.28
C LEU A 152 6.33 -3.88 6.82
N LEU A 153 7.50 -4.12 7.42
CA LEU A 153 7.67 -4.15 8.88
C LEU A 153 8.15 -2.82 9.47
N GLU A 154 8.48 -1.86 8.61
CA GLU A 154 8.82 -0.47 8.99
C GLU A 154 7.57 0.42 8.89
#